data_AF-A0A969F132-F1
#
_entry.id   AF-A0A969F132-F1
#
_cell.length_a   1.000
_cell.length_b   1.000
_cell.length_c   1.000
_cell.angle_alpha   90.00
_cell.angle_beta   90.00
_cell.angle_gamma   90.00
#
_symmetry.space_group_name_H-M   'P 1'
#
loop_
_entity.id
_entity.type
_entity.pdbx_description
1 polymer ?
#
loop_
_entity_poly.entity_id
_entity_poly.type
_entity_poly.pdbx_seq_one_letter_code
_entity_poly.pdbx_strand_id
1 'polypeptide(L)'
;MSAPTDNAAARHTGTQRGVLVAAHAYYLLVAFEFIYMVTPFAAYFYGVYAPGLDSLARSPTLSWLNTFFLPHIVIDTASWFVNLHNVIGGIALASGLAGFIIGAIQIYLAKLRRREAVMGGIYAYVRHPQYLGLMVASLGMAFIWPRFLVLIGFVAIIFVYVGLARVEERMCLARFAHYAAYVQRTGMFLPRRAERLIARLPWPQDRGWRWLAAAGLYAAVLCALLNLALLLQDHAIDSLPARYTDNAAYLALRTEDQARIEPVVALALAHPRVPRSCTRS
;
A
#
# COMPACT_ATOMS: atom_id res chain seq x y z
N MET A 1 30.36 3.39 -42.17
CA MET A 1 28.90 3.57 -42.15
C MET A 1 28.30 2.31 -41.53
N SER A 2 28.19 2.26 -40.20
CA SER A 2 27.86 1.03 -39.45
C SER A 2 26.89 1.35 -38.29
N ALA A 3 25.71 0.73 -38.38
CA ALA A 3 24.75 0.34 -37.33
C ALA A 3 24.42 1.31 -36.16
N PRO A 4 23.33 2.10 -36.27
CA PRO A 4 22.63 2.67 -35.11
C PRO A 4 21.62 1.70 -34.45
N THR A 5 21.35 0.53 -35.05
CA THR A 5 20.21 -0.33 -34.69
C THR A 5 20.49 -1.28 -33.51
N ASP A 6 21.70 -1.81 -33.37
CA ASP A 6 22.03 -2.80 -32.33
C ASP A 6 22.04 -2.22 -30.92
N ASN A 7 22.46 -0.96 -30.77
CA ASN A 7 22.57 -0.31 -29.47
C ASN A 7 21.19 0.04 -28.89
N ALA A 8 20.19 0.33 -29.75
CA ALA A 8 18.83 0.58 -29.31
C ALA A 8 18.14 -0.72 -28.86
N ALA A 9 18.27 -1.80 -29.64
CA ALA A 9 17.69 -3.10 -29.31
C ALA A 9 18.27 -3.69 -28.01
N ALA A 10 19.59 -3.65 -27.83
CA ALA A 10 20.26 -4.12 -26.61
C ALA A 10 19.90 -3.30 -25.34
N ARG A 11 19.70 -1.98 -25.48
CA ARG A 11 19.27 -1.13 -24.36
C ARG A 11 17.80 -1.34 -23.99
N HIS A 12 16.95 -1.64 -24.97
CA HIS A 12 15.54 -1.95 -24.75
C HIS A 12 15.36 -3.25 -23.97
N THR A 13 16.12 -4.30 -24.30
CA THR A 13 16.08 -5.58 -23.57
C THR A 13 16.62 -5.45 -22.14
N GLY A 14 17.68 -4.65 -21.92
CA GLY A 14 18.22 -4.38 -20.58
C GLY A 14 17.22 -3.69 -19.65
N THR A 15 16.51 -2.67 -20.15
CA THR A 15 15.49 -1.96 -19.35
C THR A 15 14.31 -2.86 -19.01
N GLN A 16 13.87 -3.71 -19.95
CA GLN A 16 12.77 -4.67 -19.72
C GLN A 16 13.12 -5.71 -18.65
N ARG A 17 14.34 -6.29 -18.71
CA ARG A 17 14.83 -7.21 -17.68
C ARG A 17 14.88 -6.54 -16.31
N GLY A 18 15.36 -5.29 -16.22
CA GLY A 18 15.38 -4.55 -14.97
C GLY A 18 14.00 -4.37 -14.33
N VAL A 19 12.99 -3.98 -15.12
CA VAL A 19 11.61 -3.83 -14.63
C VAL A 19 11.02 -5.17 -14.16
N LEU A 20 11.27 -6.25 -14.90
CA LEU A 20 10.80 -7.58 -14.53
C LEU A 20 11.45 -8.06 -13.23
N VAL A 21 12.78 -7.90 -13.07
CA VAL A 21 13.48 -8.27 -11.84
C VAL A 21 12.97 -7.45 -10.66
N ALA A 22 12.79 -6.15 -10.82
CA ALA A 22 12.23 -5.29 -9.78
C ALA A 22 10.81 -5.72 -9.37
N ALA A 23 9.96 -6.08 -10.34
CA ALA A 23 8.62 -6.59 -10.07
C ALA A 23 8.63 -7.91 -9.29
N HIS A 24 9.48 -8.87 -9.67
CA HIS A 24 9.61 -10.15 -8.95
C HIS A 24 10.15 -9.93 -7.53
N ALA A 25 11.18 -9.10 -7.37
CA ALA A 25 11.73 -8.75 -6.06
C ALA A 25 10.67 -8.11 -5.16
N TYR A 26 9.85 -7.21 -5.71
CA TYR A 26 8.73 -6.61 -5.00
C TYR A 26 7.68 -7.65 -4.57
N TYR A 27 7.25 -8.54 -5.47
CA TYR A 27 6.28 -9.56 -5.12
C TYR A 27 6.80 -10.54 -4.07
N LEU A 28 8.08 -10.90 -4.14
CA LEU A 28 8.72 -11.70 -3.10
C LEU A 28 8.74 -10.98 -1.76
N LEU A 29 9.06 -9.69 -1.74
CA LEU A 29 9.04 -8.87 -0.53
C LEU A 29 7.63 -8.82 0.09
N VAL A 30 6.59 -8.57 -0.72
CA VAL A 30 5.19 -8.53 -0.26
C VAL A 30 4.73 -9.90 0.23
N ALA A 31 5.02 -10.97 -0.51
CA ALA A 31 4.65 -12.32 -0.12
C ALA A 31 5.35 -12.74 1.18
N PHE A 32 6.64 -12.41 1.32
CA PHE A 32 7.39 -12.64 2.55
C PHE A 32 6.75 -11.90 3.72
N GLU A 33 6.42 -10.63 3.55
CA GLU A 33 5.80 -9.81 4.58
C GLU A 33 4.45 -10.37 5.03
N PHE A 34 3.61 -10.77 4.07
CA PHE A 34 2.30 -11.35 4.33
C PHE A 34 2.40 -12.69 5.05
N ILE A 35 3.25 -13.60 4.56
CA ILE A 35 3.49 -14.91 5.18
C ILE A 35 4.00 -14.72 6.61
N TYR A 36 4.97 -13.83 6.78
CA TYR A 36 5.57 -13.55 8.09
C TYR A 36 4.52 -13.06 9.10
N MET A 37 3.55 -12.24 8.68
CA MET A 37 2.55 -11.69 9.59
C MET A 37 1.30 -12.56 9.81
N VAL A 38 0.84 -13.31 8.81
CA VAL A 38 -0.31 -14.22 8.97
C VAL A 38 0.06 -15.44 9.81
N THR A 39 1.34 -15.81 9.83
CA THR A 39 1.81 -16.96 10.59
C THR A 39 2.03 -16.62 12.07
N PRO A 40 1.96 -17.62 12.98
CA PRO A 40 2.28 -17.43 14.39
C PRO A 40 3.72 -16.94 14.64
N PHE A 41 4.56 -16.91 13.60
CA PHE A 41 5.90 -16.32 13.64
C PHE A 41 5.89 -14.84 13.99
N ALA A 42 4.81 -14.09 13.77
CA ALA A 42 4.73 -12.70 14.20
C ALA A 42 5.00 -12.56 15.72
N ALA A 43 4.37 -13.41 16.55
CA ALA A 43 4.57 -13.38 18.00
C ALA A 43 6.02 -13.74 18.39
N TYR A 44 6.59 -14.75 17.72
CA TYR A 44 7.98 -15.16 17.93
C TYR A 44 8.96 -14.05 17.53
N PHE A 45 8.74 -13.41 16.38
CA PHE A 45 9.58 -12.32 15.90
C PHE A 45 9.50 -11.13 16.85
N TYR A 46 8.32 -10.64 17.24
CA TYR A 46 8.27 -9.53 18.20
C TYR A 46 8.95 -9.89 19.54
N GLY A 47 8.87 -11.15 19.99
CA GLY A 47 9.63 -11.64 21.14
C GLY A 47 11.15 -11.62 20.95
N VAL A 48 11.64 -12.07 19.79
CA VAL A 48 13.08 -12.11 19.46
C VAL A 48 13.66 -10.72 19.22
N TYR A 49 12.90 -9.82 18.58
CA TYR A 49 13.34 -8.45 18.28
C TYR A 49 13.07 -7.47 19.43
N ALA A 50 12.35 -7.86 20.48
CA ALA A 50 12.06 -7.00 21.63
C ALA A 50 13.29 -6.29 22.21
N PRO A 51 14.45 -6.96 22.44
CA PRO A 51 15.64 -6.27 22.94
C PRO A 51 16.18 -5.21 21.97
N GLY A 52 16.06 -5.45 20.66
CA GLY A 52 16.45 -4.51 19.62
C GLY A 52 15.52 -3.30 19.54
N LEU A 53 14.19 -3.54 19.59
CA LEU A 53 13.17 -2.50 19.61
C LEU A 53 13.29 -1.64 20.89
N ASP A 54 13.57 -2.25 22.04
CA ASP A 54 13.81 -1.53 23.30
C ASP A 54 15.07 -0.67 23.24
N SER A 55 16.13 -1.17 22.59
CA SER A 55 17.36 -0.41 22.39
C SER A 55 17.14 0.82 21.51
N LEU A 56 16.32 0.68 20.46
CA LEU A 56 15.90 1.79 19.60
C LEU A 56 15.01 2.78 20.35
N ALA A 57 14.09 2.29 21.19
CA ALA A 57 13.17 3.11 21.99
C ALA A 57 13.89 4.00 23.00
N ARG A 58 15.00 3.52 23.58
CA ARG A 58 15.80 4.26 24.57
C ARG A 58 16.59 5.41 23.94
N SER A 59 16.81 5.39 22.63
CA SER A 59 17.52 6.47 21.95
C SER A 59 16.54 7.57 21.52
N PRO A 60 16.73 8.83 21.96
CA PRO A 60 15.86 9.94 21.59
C PRO A 60 15.78 10.19 20.07
N THR A 61 16.82 9.81 19.32
CA THR A 61 16.92 10.04 17.88
C THR A 61 16.45 8.86 17.04
N LEU A 62 16.32 7.66 17.61
CA LEU A 62 15.97 6.43 16.89
C LEU A 62 14.63 5.84 17.33
N SER A 63 13.99 6.39 18.36
CA SER A 63 12.70 5.92 18.86
C SER A 63 11.60 5.89 17.78
N TRP A 64 11.62 6.84 16.84
CA TRP A 64 10.69 6.91 15.71
C TRP A 64 10.79 5.69 14.78
N LEU A 65 11.93 4.99 14.77
CA LEU A 65 12.12 3.82 13.92
C LEU A 65 11.23 2.64 14.36
N ASN A 66 10.85 2.58 15.64
CA ASN A 66 9.91 1.57 16.12
C ASN A 66 8.53 1.72 15.48
N THR A 67 8.12 2.96 15.20
CA THR A 67 6.85 3.26 14.50
C THR A 67 6.82 2.67 13.10
N PHE A 68 7.98 2.48 12.45
CA PHE A 68 8.09 1.83 11.15
C PHE A 68 7.75 0.33 11.19
N PHE A 69 8.16 -0.34 12.28
CA PHE A 69 8.05 -1.79 12.43
C PHE A 69 6.74 -2.22 13.11
N LEU A 70 6.17 -1.36 13.95
CA LEU A 70 4.93 -1.63 14.67
C LEU A 70 3.70 -1.15 13.86
N PRO A 71 2.51 -1.76 14.06
CA PRO A 71 1.26 -1.23 13.53
C PRO A 71 1.01 0.19 14.09
N HIS A 72 0.69 1.15 13.22
CA HIS A 72 0.56 2.55 13.63
C HIS A 72 -0.90 3.03 13.81
N ILE A 73 -1.88 2.20 13.45
CA ILE A 73 -3.29 2.44 13.81
C ILE A 73 -3.72 1.33 14.77
N VAL A 74 -4.28 1.75 15.91
CA VAL A 74 -4.82 0.86 16.93
C VAL A 74 -6.24 0.46 16.51
N ILE A 75 -6.48 -0.85 16.41
CA ILE A 75 -7.81 -1.42 16.18
C ILE A 75 -8.65 -1.16 17.45
N ASP A 76 -9.94 -0.86 17.30
CA ASP A 76 -10.90 -0.58 18.39
C ASP A 76 -10.72 0.78 19.09
N THR A 77 -10.43 1.84 18.32
CA THR A 77 -10.46 3.22 18.82
C THR A 77 -11.92 3.70 19.04
N ALA A 78 -12.17 4.64 19.95
CA ALA A 78 -13.52 5.17 20.20
C ALA A 78 -14.13 5.95 19.01
N SER A 79 -13.30 6.34 18.04
CA SER A 79 -13.73 7.05 16.84
C SER A 79 -14.27 6.10 15.78
N TRP A 80 -15.53 6.30 15.39
CA TRP A 80 -16.16 5.58 14.27
C TRP A 80 -15.40 5.81 12.95
N PHE A 81 -14.80 6.98 12.75
CA PHE A 81 -14.04 7.34 11.56
C PHE A 81 -12.74 6.54 11.46
N VAL A 82 -12.05 6.37 12.59
CA VAL A 82 -10.88 5.49 12.65
C VAL A 82 -11.34 4.09 12.30
N ASN A 83 -12.37 3.53 12.94
CA ASN A 83 -12.82 2.15 12.64
C ASN A 83 -13.32 1.93 11.20
N LEU A 84 -13.77 2.98 10.50
CA LEU A 84 -14.21 2.92 9.10
C LEU A 84 -13.06 2.52 8.15
N HIS A 85 -11.80 2.76 8.52
CA HIS A 85 -10.63 2.40 7.70
C HIS A 85 -10.62 0.91 7.33
N ASN A 86 -11.00 0.03 8.27
CA ASN A 86 -11.04 -1.41 8.04
C ASN A 86 -12.15 -1.82 7.06
N VAL A 87 -13.31 -1.16 7.13
CA VAL A 87 -14.43 -1.43 6.21
C VAL A 87 -14.08 -0.95 4.81
N ILE A 88 -13.55 0.27 4.69
CA ILE A 88 -13.06 0.83 3.42
C ILE A 88 -11.97 -0.07 2.84
N GLY A 89 -11.02 -0.48 3.68
CA GLY A 89 -9.94 -1.38 3.30
C GLY A 89 -10.44 -2.72 2.80
N GLY A 90 -11.39 -3.34 3.51
CA GLY A 90 -12.03 -4.60 3.13
C GLY A 90 -12.78 -4.51 1.80
N ILE A 91 -13.57 -3.45 1.60
CA ILE A 91 -14.28 -3.19 0.33
C ILE A 91 -13.30 -2.97 -0.82
N ALA A 92 -12.25 -2.17 -0.61
CA ALA A 92 -11.21 -1.94 -1.61
C ALA A 92 -10.47 -3.24 -1.96
N LEU A 93 -10.10 -4.05 -0.95
CA LEU A 93 -9.45 -5.34 -1.18
C LEU A 93 -10.33 -6.29 -2.01
N ALA A 94 -11.60 -6.45 -1.61
CA ALA A 94 -12.53 -7.34 -2.27
C ALA A 94 -12.85 -6.88 -3.71
N SER A 95 -13.13 -5.59 -3.90
CA SER A 95 -13.42 -5.03 -5.23
C SER A 95 -12.21 -5.07 -6.16
N GLY A 96 -11.01 -4.79 -5.64
CA GLY A 96 -9.75 -4.90 -6.38
C GLY A 96 -9.46 -6.32 -6.84
N LEU A 97 -9.61 -7.30 -5.93
CA LEU A 97 -9.42 -8.71 -6.24
C LEU A 97 -10.46 -9.22 -7.25
N ALA A 98 -11.73 -8.83 -7.09
CA ALA A 98 -12.78 -9.15 -8.06
C ALA A 98 -12.46 -8.58 -9.44
N GLY A 99 -12.03 -7.31 -9.52
CA GLY A 99 -11.61 -6.67 -10.77
C GLY A 99 -10.43 -7.41 -11.44
N PHE A 100 -9.44 -7.82 -10.65
CA PHE A 100 -8.33 -8.64 -11.12
C PHE A 100 -8.80 -9.98 -11.67
N ILE A 101 -9.63 -10.73 -10.92
CA ILE A 101 -10.15 -12.04 -11.33
C ILE A 101 -10.97 -11.92 -12.62
N ILE A 102 -11.87 -10.94 -12.72
CA ILE A 102 -12.68 -10.70 -13.92
C ILE A 102 -11.77 -10.41 -15.12
N GLY A 103 -10.77 -9.53 -14.94
CA GLY A 103 -9.80 -9.21 -15.97
C GLY A 103 -8.95 -10.42 -16.39
N ALA A 104 -8.55 -11.27 -15.45
CA ALA A 104 -7.76 -12.48 -15.67
C ALA A 104 -8.54 -13.55 -16.42
N ILE A 105 -9.78 -13.82 -15.99
CA ILE A 105 -10.69 -14.76 -16.65
C ILE A 105 -10.91 -14.35 -18.11
N GLN A 106 -11.15 -13.07 -18.40
CA GLN A 106 -11.37 -12.60 -19.77
C GLN A 106 -10.15 -12.85 -20.68
N ILE A 107 -8.93 -12.58 -20.21
CA ILE A 107 -7.69 -12.87 -20.98
C ILE A 107 -7.51 -14.37 -21.16
N TYR A 108 -7.67 -15.15 -20.09
CA TYR A 108 -7.44 -16.59 -20.14
C TYR A 108 -8.42 -17.29 -21.08
N LEU A 109 -9.70 -16.93 -21.03
CA LEU A 109 -10.73 -17.43 -21.94
C LEU A 109 -10.46 -17.04 -23.38
N ALA A 110 -9.99 -15.82 -23.64
CA ALA A 110 -9.63 -15.41 -25.00
C ALA A 110 -8.43 -16.19 -25.54
N LYS A 111 -7.41 -16.43 -24.70
CA LYS A 111 -6.25 -17.26 -25.04
C LYS A 111 -6.67 -18.70 -25.34
N LEU A 112 -7.56 -19.28 -24.54
CA LEU A 112 -8.09 -20.62 -24.75
C LEU A 112 -8.88 -20.74 -26.06
N ARG A 113 -9.65 -19.70 -26.41
CA ARG A 113 -10.42 -19.62 -27.65
C ARG A 113 -9.59 -19.20 -28.87
N ARG A 114 -8.26 -19.13 -28.75
CA ARG A 114 -7.31 -18.63 -29.78
C ARG A 114 -7.72 -17.30 -30.40
N ARG A 115 -8.42 -16.45 -29.64
CA ARG A 115 -8.78 -15.10 -30.09
C ARG A 115 -7.55 -14.20 -29.99
N GLU A 116 -7.53 -13.18 -30.86
CA GLU A 116 -6.54 -12.10 -30.80
C GLU A 116 -6.67 -11.27 -29.51
N ALA A 117 -5.99 -10.13 -29.44
CA ALA A 117 -5.99 -9.24 -28.28
C ALA A 117 -7.41 -8.91 -27.77
N VAL A 118 -7.58 -8.99 -26.45
CA VAL A 118 -8.86 -8.70 -25.78
C VAL A 118 -9.05 -7.19 -25.68
N MET A 119 -10.01 -6.66 -26.44
CA MET A 119 -10.32 -5.22 -26.48
C MET A 119 -11.78 -4.91 -26.08
N GLY A 120 -12.55 -5.91 -25.67
CA GLY A 120 -13.96 -5.79 -25.29
C GLY A 120 -14.22 -5.96 -23.78
N GLY A 121 -15.47 -5.80 -23.36
CA GLY A 121 -15.85 -5.97 -21.95
C GLY A 121 -15.21 -4.93 -21.04
N ILE A 122 -14.54 -5.36 -19.96
CA ILE A 122 -13.85 -4.43 -19.04
C ILE A 122 -12.66 -3.75 -19.73
N TYR A 123 -12.04 -4.42 -20.72
CA TYR A 123 -10.96 -3.85 -21.53
C TYR A 123 -11.45 -2.73 -22.45
N ALA A 124 -12.75 -2.55 -22.69
CA ALA A 124 -13.23 -1.40 -23.47
C ALA A 124 -13.04 -0.07 -22.71
N TYR A 125 -13.08 -0.11 -21.37
CA TYR A 125 -13.02 1.07 -20.51
C TYR A 125 -11.60 1.41 -20.05
N VAL A 126 -10.81 0.40 -19.72
CA VAL A 126 -9.45 0.52 -19.21
C VAL A 126 -8.57 -0.56 -19.85
N ARG A 127 -7.37 -0.21 -20.32
CA ARG A 127 -6.48 -1.17 -21.00
C ARG A 127 -5.86 -2.21 -20.06
N HIS A 128 -5.62 -1.82 -18.81
CA HIS A 128 -4.99 -2.66 -17.79
C HIS A 128 -5.87 -2.85 -16.55
N PRO A 129 -7.05 -3.46 -16.67
CA PRO A 129 -7.99 -3.63 -15.57
C PRO A 129 -7.46 -4.57 -14.48
N GLN A 130 -6.59 -5.52 -14.84
CA GLN A 130 -5.92 -6.41 -13.89
C GLN A 130 -4.98 -5.65 -12.96
N TYR A 131 -4.08 -4.84 -13.53
CA TYR A 131 -3.18 -4.00 -12.75
C TYR A 131 -3.95 -2.98 -11.92
N LEU A 132 -5.01 -2.38 -12.46
CA LEU A 132 -5.89 -1.51 -11.68
C LEU A 132 -6.52 -2.25 -10.48
N GLY A 133 -7.03 -3.47 -10.70
CA GLY A 133 -7.56 -4.32 -9.63
C GLY A 133 -6.52 -4.61 -8.55
N LEU A 134 -5.29 -4.94 -8.94
CA LEU A 134 -4.19 -5.17 -7.99
C LEU A 134 -3.76 -3.89 -7.24
N MET A 135 -3.79 -2.71 -7.88
CA MET A 135 -3.54 -1.44 -7.22
C MET A 135 -4.61 -1.15 -6.16
N VAL A 136 -5.89 -1.34 -6.51
CA VAL A 136 -7.01 -1.13 -5.58
C VAL A 136 -6.97 -2.15 -4.44
N ALA A 137 -6.62 -3.40 -4.72
CA ALA A 137 -6.43 -4.42 -3.70
C ALA A 137 -5.28 -4.07 -2.74
N SER A 138 -4.15 -3.58 -3.28
CA SER A 138 -2.99 -3.14 -2.50
C SER A 138 -3.32 -1.92 -1.63
N LEU A 139 -4.16 -1.00 -2.13
CA LEU A 139 -4.67 0.11 -1.33
C LEU A 139 -5.52 -0.40 -0.16
N GLY A 140 -6.43 -1.35 -0.42
CA GLY A 140 -7.23 -1.99 0.61
C GLY A 140 -6.36 -2.67 1.67
N MET A 141 -5.30 -3.35 1.26
CA MET A 141 -4.32 -3.95 2.16
C MET A 141 -3.61 -2.91 3.03
N ALA A 142 -3.22 -1.75 2.46
CA ALA A 142 -2.60 -0.66 3.22
C ALA A 142 -3.53 -0.07 4.29
N PHE A 143 -4.85 -0.11 4.07
CA PHE A 143 -5.84 0.27 5.08
C PHE A 143 -6.03 -0.80 6.16
N ILE A 144 -6.19 -2.07 5.78
CA ILE A 144 -6.42 -3.16 6.75
C ILE A 144 -5.18 -3.36 7.63
N TRP A 145 -3.99 -3.28 7.03
CA TRP A 145 -2.70 -3.46 7.68
C TRP A 145 -1.90 -2.16 7.62
N PRO A 146 -2.25 -1.16 8.45
CA PRO A 146 -1.64 0.16 8.45
C PRO A 146 -0.23 0.07 9.03
N ARG A 147 0.72 -0.21 8.14
CA ARG A 147 2.16 -0.27 8.38
C ARG A 147 2.87 0.55 7.33
N PHE A 148 3.88 1.31 7.75
CA PHE A 148 4.62 2.18 6.82
C PHE A 148 5.26 1.38 5.68
N LEU A 149 5.72 0.16 5.98
CA LEU A 149 6.26 -0.75 4.96
C LEU A 149 5.21 -1.11 3.89
N VAL A 150 3.96 -1.41 4.29
CA VAL A 150 2.86 -1.71 3.35
C VAL A 150 2.51 -0.48 2.52
N LEU A 151 2.48 0.71 3.14
CA LEU A 151 2.23 1.97 2.45
C LEU A 151 3.32 2.31 1.42
N ILE A 152 4.59 2.17 1.80
CA ILE A 152 5.73 2.35 0.88
C ILE A 152 5.64 1.35 -0.27
N GLY A 153 5.32 0.10 0.05
CA GLY A 153 5.12 -0.96 -0.94
C GLY A 153 3.99 -0.61 -1.92
N PHE A 154 2.85 -0.15 -1.41
CA PHE A 154 1.72 0.31 -2.22
C PHE A 154 2.12 1.43 -3.20
N VAL A 155 2.87 2.43 -2.75
CA VAL A 155 3.35 3.49 -3.66
C VAL A 155 4.32 2.90 -4.67
N ALA A 156 5.25 2.03 -4.26
CA ALA A 156 6.21 1.40 -5.17
C ALA A 156 5.51 0.57 -6.27
N ILE A 157 4.49 -0.23 -5.93
CA ILE A 157 3.83 -1.11 -6.89
C ILE A 157 3.04 -0.36 -7.95
N ILE A 158 2.49 0.81 -7.63
CA ILE A 158 1.85 1.67 -8.63
C ILE A 158 2.84 1.99 -9.76
N PHE A 159 4.06 2.41 -9.41
CA PHE A 159 5.07 2.79 -10.39
C PHE A 159 5.60 1.57 -11.16
N VAL A 160 5.78 0.43 -10.48
CA VAL A 160 6.15 -0.83 -11.12
C VAL A 160 5.10 -1.25 -12.16
N TYR A 161 3.81 -1.25 -11.81
CA TYR A 161 2.74 -1.59 -12.74
C TYR A 161 2.58 -0.60 -13.88
N VAL A 162 2.77 0.70 -13.63
CA VAL A 162 2.83 1.70 -14.71
C VAL A 162 3.99 1.40 -15.66
N GLY A 163 5.14 0.98 -15.15
CA GLY A 163 6.29 0.55 -15.96
C GLY A 163 5.98 -0.71 -16.78
N LEU A 164 5.42 -1.73 -16.15
CA LEU A 164 5.07 -3.01 -16.75
C LEU A 164 4.01 -2.86 -17.84
N ALA A 165 2.93 -2.10 -17.56
CA ALA A 165 1.89 -1.76 -18.53
C ALA A 165 2.45 -1.09 -19.79
N ARG A 166 3.43 -0.18 -19.64
CA ARG A 166 4.08 0.48 -20.78
C ARG A 166 4.95 -0.47 -21.60
N VAL A 167 5.61 -1.44 -20.94
CA VAL A 167 6.38 -2.48 -21.63
C VAL A 167 5.43 -3.38 -22.43
N GLU A 168 4.32 -3.80 -21.85
CA GLU A 168 3.28 -4.59 -22.52
C GLU A 168 2.65 -3.85 -23.69
N GLU A 169 2.30 -2.57 -23.53
CA GLU A 169 1.75 -1.77 -24.61
C GLU A 169 2.67 -1.69 -25.82
N ARG A 170 3.99 -1.56 -25.61
CA ARG A 170 4.97 -1.56 -26.71
C ARG A 170 5.00 -2.90 -27.44
N MET A 171 4.94 -4.01 -26.70
CA MET A 171 4.88 -5.35 -27.30
C MET A 171 3.58 -5.56 -28.08
N CYS A 172 2.46 -5.09 -27.53
CA CYS A 172 1.16 -5.15 -28.19
C CYS A 172 1.11 -4.30 -29.46
N LEU A 173 1.67 -3.09 -29.44
CA LEU A 173 1.79 -2.23 -30.63
C LEU A 173 2.61 -2.89 -31.74
N ALA A 174 3.67 -3.63 -31.38
CA ALA A 174 4.49 -4.34 -32.36
C ALA A 174 3.80 -5.60 -32.93
N ARG A 175 2.89 -6.23 -32.16
CA ARG A 175 2.26 -7.50 -32.51
C ARG A 175 0.88 -7.37 -33.15
N PHE A 176 0.10 -6.35 -32.78
CA PHE A 176 -1.31 -6.24 -33.13
C PHE A 176 -1.58 -4.92 -33.87
N ALA A 177 -1.93 -5.01 -35.16
CA ALA A 177 -2.17 -3.84 -36.02
C ALA A 177 -3.31 -2.94 -35.50
N HIS A 178 -4.37 -3.53 -34.92
CA HIS A 178 -5.54 -2.80 -34.41
C HIS A 178 -5.29 -2.12 -33.05
N TYR A 179 -4.19 -2.41 -32.37
CA TYR A 179 -3.93 -1.91 -31.02
C TYR A 179 -3.71 -0.40 -30.97
N ALA A 180 -3.15 0.19 -32.03
CA ALA A 180 -2.96 1.63 -32.12
C ALA A 180 -4.31 2.40 -32.05
N ALA A 181 -5.34 1.92 -32.75
CA ALA A 181 -6.68 2.51 -32.70
C ALA A 181 -7.33 2.34 -31.32
N TYR A 182 -7.07 1.21 -30.66
CA TYR A 182 -7.55 0.93 -29.31
C TYR A 182 -6.93 1.87 -28.25
N VAL A 183 -5.62 2.12 -28.33
CA VAL A 183 -4.90 3.06 -27.43
C VAL A 183 -5.45 4.49 -27.51
N GLN A 184 -5.99 4.90 -28.66
CA GLN A 184 -6.60 6.22 -28.81
C GLN A 184 -7.94 6.34 -28.09
N ARG A 185 -8.72 5.26 -28.04
CA ARG A 185 -10.10 5.24 -27.51
C ARG A 185 -10.17 4.92 -26.02
N THR A 186 -9.26 4.07 -25.54
CA THR A 186 -9.28 3.53 -24.17
C THR A 186 -8.08 4.01 -23.37
N GLY A 187 -8.27 4.42 -22.11
CA GLY A 187 -7.19 4.92 -21.25
C GLY A 187 -6.42 3.81 -20.53
N MET A 188 -5.22 4.10 -20.01
CA MET A 188 -4.31 3.09 -19.45
C MET A 188 -4.87 2.43 -18.18
N PHE A 189 -5.15 3.24 -17.15
CA PHE A 189 -5.73 2.80 -15.86
C PHE A 189 -7.04 3.51 -15.51
N LEU A 190 -7.31 4.66 -16.13
CA LEU A 190 -8.52 5.43 -15.93
C LEU A 190 -9.24 5.61 -17.26
N PRO A 191 -10.56 5.89 -17.26
CA PRO A 191 -11.29 6.23 -18.47
C PRO A 191 -10.58 7.36 -19.23
N ARG A 192 -10.57 7.28 -20.56
CA ARG A 192 -9.78 8.18 -21.43
C ARG A 192 -10.06 9.67 -21.22
N ARG A 193 -11.26 10.03 -20.76
CA ARG A 193 -11.63 11.40 -20.42
C ARG A 193 -10.87 11.91 -19.19
N ALA A 194 -10.81 11.11 -18.12
CA ALA A 194 -10.08 11.43 -16.90
C ALA A 194 -8.57 11.47 -17.15
N GLU A 195 -8.04 10.51 -17.90
CA GLU A 195 -6.60 10.47 -18.23
C GLU A 195 -6.18 11.70 -19.06
N ARG A 196 -7.03 12.19 -19.97
CA ARG A 196 -6.75 13.42 -20.73
C ARG A 196 -6.67 14.66 -19.85
N LEU A 197 -7.36 14.70 -18.72
CA LEU A 197 -7.25 15.81 -17.76
C LEU A 197 -5.88 15.79 -17.08
N ILE A 198 -5.43 14.61 -16.65
CA ILE A 198 -4.10 14.42 -16.02
C ILE A 198 -2.98 14.69 -17.02
N ALA A 199 -3.18 14.29 -18.29
CA ALA A 199 -2.19 14.50 -19.35
C ALA A 199 -1.98 15.97 -19.75
N ARG A 200 -2.83 16.90 -19.27
CA ARG A 200 -2.59 18.35 -19.43
C ARG A 200 -1.49 18.88 -18.53
N LEU A 201 -1.07 18.11 -17.52
CA LEU A 201 0.03 18.50 -16.65
C LEU A 201 1.33 18.57 -17.45
N PRO A 202 2.15 19.62 -17.31
CA PRO A 202 3.41 19.74 -18.04
C PRO A 202 4.38 18.65 -17.60
N TRP A 203 4.71 17.72 -18.52
CA TRP A 203 5.76 16.73 -18.32
C TRP A 203 6.98 17.12 -19.17
N PRO A 204 8.21 17.09 -18.61
CA PRO A 204 9.41 17.36 -19.38
C PRO A 204 9.52 16.36 -20.54
N GLN A 205 9.98 16.83 -21.72
CA GLN A 205 10.13 15.95 -22.90
C GLN A 205 11.43 15.15 -22.85
N ASP A 206 12.48 15.74 -22.26
CA ASP A 206 13.80 15.13 -22.17
C ASP A 206 13.83 13.87 -21.32
N ARG A 207 14.48 12.83 -21.83
CA ARG A 207 14.51 11.50 -21.18
C ARG A 207 15.06 11.53 -19.76
N GLY A 208 16.11 12.32 -19.49
CA GLY A 208 16.71 12.45 -18.16
C GLY A 208 15.77 13.15 -17.17
N TRP A 209 15.27 14.33 -17.55
CA TRP A 209 14.32 15.10 -16.76
C TRP A 209 13.01 14.36 -16.50
N ARG A 210 12.58 13.46 -17.39
CA ARG A 210 11.41 12.60 -17.15
C ARG A 210 11.61 11.62 -16.01
N TRP A 211 12.78 11.00 -15.89
CA TRP A 211 13.07 10.10 -14.77
C TRP A 211 13.21 10.87 -13.47
N LEU A 212 13.86 12.04 -13.50
CA LEU A 212 13.95 12.93 -12.34
C LEU A 212 12.58 13.43 -11.89
N ALA A 213 11.71 13.85 -12.83
CA ALA A 213 10.35 14.25 -12.53
C ALA A 213 9.51 13.08 -11.99
N ALA A 214 9.66 11.87 -12.54
CA ALA A 214 8.98 10.69 -12.04
C ALA A 214 9.47 10.29 -10.63
N ALA A 215 10.77 10.36 -10.37
CA ALA A 215 11.36 10.09 -9.06
C ALA A 215 10.96 11.17 -8.03
N GLY A 216 10.95 12.44 -8.44
CA GLY A 216 10.48 13.55 -7.62
C GLY A 216 8.99 13.42 -7.29
N LEU A 217 8.15 13.05 -8.27
CA LEU A 217 6.74 12.76 -8.04
C LEU A 217 6.55 11.56 -7.09
N TYR A 218 7.32 10.49 -7.28
CA TYR A 218 7.32 9.34 -6.38
C TYR A 218 7.64 9.77 -4.94
N ALA A 219 8.74 10.50 -4.75
CA ALA A 219 9.15 10.98 -3.43
C ALA A 219 8.11 11.93 -2.82
N ALA A 220 7.55 12.85 -3.61
CA ALA A 220 6.52 13.78 -3.15
C ALA A 220 5.24 13.06 -2.70
N VAL A 221 4.74 12.12 -3.51
CA VAL A 221 3.56 11.31 -3.16
C VAL A 221 3.83 10.46 -1.92
N LEU A 222 5.01 9.84 -1.86
CA LEU A 222 5.41 9.03 -0.71
C LEU A 222 5.46 9.89 0.56
N CYS A 223 6.16 11.03 0.53
CA CYS A 223 6.22 11.96 1.65
C CYS A 223 4.83 12.45 2.06
N ALA A 224 3.97 12.82 1.12
CA ALA A 224 2.62 13.27 1.44
C ALA A 224 1.79 12.18 2.14
N LEU A 225 1.86 10.93 1.66
CA LEU A 225 1.16 9.80 2.27
C LEU A 225 1.74 9.43 3.64
N LEU A 226 3.06 9.46 3.81
CA LEU A 226 3.71 9.22 5.10
C LEU A 226 3.32 10.27 6.14
N ASN A 227 3.30 11.56 5.75
CA ASN A 227 2.84 12.64 6.63
C ASN A 227 1.36 12.48 6.99
N LEU A 228 0.51 12.15 6.02
CA LEU A 228 -0.90 11.87 6.29
C LEU A 228 -1.08 10.69 7.27
N ALA A 229 -0.31 9.62 7.10
CA ALA A 229 -0.34 8.47 8.00
C ALA A 229 0.10 8.83 9.43
N LEU A 230 1.12 9.67 9.58
CA LEU A 230 1.55 10.17 10.90
C LEU A 230 0.47 11.05 11.55
N LEU A 231 -0.14 11.96 10.79
CA LEU A 231 -1.25 12.79 11.29
C LEU A 231 -2.46 11.94 11.72
N LEU A 232 -2.79 10.90 10.94
CA LEU A 232 -3.85 9.96 11.30
C LEU A 232 -3.50 9.16 12.55
N GLN A 233 -2.24 8.79 12.73
CA GLN A 233 -1.76 8.12 13.93
C GLN A 233 -1.87 9.02 15.16
N ASP A 234 -1.42 10.27 15.09
CA ASP A 234 -1.54 11.23 16.19
C ASP A 234 -3.01 11.42 16.58
N HIS A 235 -3.89 11.59 15.59
CA HIS A 235 -5.33 11.70 15.83
C HIS A 235 -5.95 10.42 16.42
N ALA A 236 -5.47 9.24 16.02
CA ALA A 236 -5.91 7.97 16.58
C ALA A 236 -5.47 7.82 18.04
N ILE A 237 -4.25 8.23 18.39
CA ILE A 237 -3.73 8.23 19.77
C ILE A 237 -4.53 9.19 20.65
N ASP A 238 -4.83 10.39 20.16
CA ASP A 238 -5.61 11.40 20.89
C ASP A 238 -7.06 10.97 21.13
N SER A 239 -7.60 10.10 20.26
CA SER A 239 -8.96 9.57 20.36
C SER A 239 -9.05 8.24 21.10
N LEU A 240 -7.96 7.77 21.70
CA LEU A 240 -7.99 6.61 22.58
C LEU A 240 -8.85 6.92 23.82
N PRO A 241 -9.70 5.97 24.27
CA PRO A 241 -10.48 6.12 25.49
C PRO A 241 -9.56 6.01 26.73
N ALA A 242 -8.84 7.10 27.03
CA ALA A 242 -7.95 7.24 28.16
C ALA A 242 -8.54 8.22 29.19
N ARG A 243 -8.66 7.78 30.44
CA ARG A 243 -9.03 8.63 31.58
C ARG A 243 -7.76 8.96 32.35
N TYR A 244 -7.33 10.21 32.29
CA TYR A 244 -6.22 10.72 33.09
C TYR A 244 -6.74 11.23 34.44
N THR A 245 -6.13 10.74 35.53
CA THR A 245 -6.28 11.25 36.91
C THR A 245 -4.92 11.79 37.35
N ASP A 246 -4.86 12.66 38.37
CA ASP A 246 -3.63 13.34 38.80
C ASP A 246 -2.42 12.40 39.04
N ASN A 247 -2.65 11.13 39.39
CA ASN A 247 -1.60 10.14 39.66
C ASN A 247 -1.68 8.86 38.80
N ALA A 248 -2.59 8.76 37.83
CA ALA A 248 -2.75 7.54 37.04
C ALA A 248 -3.45 7.79 35.69
N ALA A 249 -3.01 7.08 34.64
CA ALA A 249 -3.71 7.01 33.37
C ALA A 249 -4.39 5.65 33.22
N TYR A 250 -5.70 5.65 33.04
CA TYR A 250 -6.49 4.43 32.80
C TYR A 250 -6.79 4.32 31.31
N LEU A 251 -6.26 3.30 30.65
CA LEU A 251 -6.50 3.03 29.24
C LEU A 251 -7.50 1.89 29.09
N ALA A 252 -8.64 2.13 28.43
CA ALA A 252 -9.58 1.06 28.12
C ALA A 252 -9.13 0.32 26.86
N LEU A 253 -8.93 -1.00 26.95
CA LEU A 253 -8.55 -1.83 25.79
C LEU A 253 -9.72 -2.11 24.83
N ARG A 254 -10.95 -1.77 25.22
CA ARG A 254 -12.16 -1.93 24.41
C ARG A 254 -13.17 -0.83 24.72
N THR A 255 -13.81 -0.28 23.69
CA THR A 255 -14.77 0.84 23.78
C THR A 255 -16.01 0.54 24.63
N GLU A 256 -16.46 -0.73 24.65
CA GLU A 256 -17.62 -1.17 25.45
C GLU A 256 -17.41 -1.08 26.96
N ASP A 257 -16.15 -1.03 27.43
CA ASP A 257 -15.86 -1.00 28.86
C ASP A 257 -15.97 0.39 29.48
N GLN A 258 -16.11 1.48 28.71
CA GLN A 258 -16.11 2.84 29.27
C GLN A 258 -17.14 3.09 30.38
N ALA A 259 -18.34 2.48 30.29
CA ALA A 259 -19.36 2.55 31.34
C ALA A 259 -19.08 1.64 32.55
N ARG A 260 -18.17 0.65 32.40
CA ARG A 260 -17.75 -0.30 33.44
C ARG A 260 -16.38 0.02 34.05
N ILE A 261 -15.62 0.95 33.47
CA ILE A 261 -14.30 1.37 33.99
C ILE A 261 -14.41 1.85 35.43
N GLU A 262 -15.39 2.69 35.73
CA GLU A 262 -15.52 3.30 37.06
C GLU A 262 -15.76 2.27 38.18
N PRO A 263 -16.72 1.33 38.07
CA PRO A 263 -16.87 0.27 39.07
C PRO A 263 -15.70 -0.72 39.10
N VAL A 264 -15.08 -1.04 37.95
CA VAL A 264 -13.95 -1.99 37.90
C VAL A 264 -12.68 -1.39 38.49
N VAL A 265 -12.37 -0.13 38.19
CA VAL A 265 -11.24 0.61 38.77
C VAL A 265 -11.46 0.81 40.27
N ALA A 266 -12.68 1.16 40.70
CA ALA A 266 -13.01 1.26 42.11
C ALA A 266 -12.83 -0.07 42.86
N LEU A 267 -13.29 -1.19 42.27
CA LEU A 267 -13.10 -2.54 42.82
C LEU A 267 -11.61 -2.94 42.88
N ALA A 268 -10.84 -2.61 41.84
CA ALA A 268 -9.41 -2.89 41.78
C ALA A 268 -8.62 -2.09 42.82
N LEU A 269 -8.89 -0.78 42.98
CA LEU A 269 -8.24 0.08 43.97
C LEU A 269 -8.64 -0.25 45.43
N ALA A 270 -9.81 -0.87 45.61
CA ALA A 270 -10.26 -1.40 46.89
C ALA A 270 -9.53 -2.71 47.29
N HIS A 271 -8.90 -3.40 46.34
CA HIS A 271 -8.24 -4.68 46.61
C HIS A 271 -6.83 -4.46 47.22
N PRO A 272 -6.52 -5.02 48.40
CA PRO A 272 -5.29 -4.73 49.16
C PRO A 272 -3.99 -5.22 48.49
N ARG A 273 -4.09 -6.04 47.43
CA ARG A 273 -2.94 -6.52 46.65
C ARG A 273 -2.57 -5.63 45.45
N VAL A 274 -3.34 -4.58 45.16
CA VAL A 274 -3.04 -3.67 44.04
C VAL A 274 -2.09 -2.58 44.53
N PRO A 275 -0.83 -2.53 44.04
CA PRO A 275 0.14 -1.52 44.46
C PRO A 275 -0.37 -0.13 44.10
N ARG A 276 -0.50 0.77 45.09
CA ARG A 276 -1.09 2.11 44.89
C ARG A 276 -0.15 3.13 44.24
N SER A 277 1.04 2.73 43.80
CA SER A 277 2.05 3.63 43.25
C SER A 277 3.13 2.85 42.51
N CYS A 278 3.26 3.10 41.20
CA CYS A 278 4.57 3.01 40.54
C CYS A 278 5.24 4.38 40.69
N THR A 279 5.85 4.65 41.84
CA THR A 279 6.76 5.79 41.97
C THR A 279 7.99 5.50 41.12
N ARG A 280 8.27 6.36 40.14
CA ARG A 280 9.53 6.38 39.39
C ARG A 280 10.68 6.56 40.40
N SER A 281 11.46 5.52 40.64
CA SER A 281 12.81 5.62 41.21
C SER A 281 13.82 5.60 40.08
#